data_AF-T1A897-F1
#
_entry.id   AF-T1A897-F1
#
_cell.length_a   1.000
_cell.length_b   1.000
_cell.length_c   1.000
_cell.angle_alpha   90.00
_cell.angle_beta   90.00
_cell.angle_gamma   90.00
#
_symmetry.space_group_name_H-M   'P 1'
#
loop_
_entity.id
_entity.type
_entity.pdbx_description
1 polymer ?
#
loop_
_entity_poly.entity_id
_entity_poly.type
_entity_poly.pdbx_seq_one_letter_code
_entity_poly.pdbx_strand_id
1 'polypeptide(L)'
;IRELIAAHPRQSRRGLSQKLCEDWQWRQENGALRDMLCRGLMLMLHRAGEIELPPVRRVNRNPLTERTRPAPVPIDTTPIEGPLRDLQPLEFTQVRHTAEGPLFNGLMEEHHYLGYTHPVGENIKYMVWAQGRPIACLAWSSAPRHLGARDRYIGWPAESRRHTFACWPITLAF
;
A
#
# COMPACT_ATOMS: atom_id res chain seq x y z
N ILE A 1 19.71 8.91 27.53
CA ILE A 1 19.61 9.11 26.05
C ILE A 1 20.72 10.04 25.53
N ARG A 2 20.86 11.28 26.03
CA ARG A 2 21.92 12.19 25.59
C ARG A 2 23.32 11.57 25.68
N GLU A 3 23.63 10.92 26.80
CA GLU A 3 24.88 10.17 27.02
C GLU A 3 25.10 9.06 25.98
N LEU A 4 24.06 8.27 25.68
CA LEU A 4 24.13 7.22 24.67
C LEU A 4 24.45 7.79 23.28
N ILE A 5 23.85 8.93 22.92
CA ILE A 5 24.14 9.60 21.65
C ILE A 5 25.59 10.09 21.62
N ALA A 6 26.05 10.72 22.71
CA ALA A 6 27.43 11.21 22.84
C ALA A 6 28.47 10.08 22.79
N ALA A 7 28.17 8.92 23.39
CA ALA A 7 29.03 7.74 23.35
C ALA A 7 29.08 7.08 21.96
N HIS A 8 28.13 7.39 21.08
CA HIS A 8 27.98 6.75 19.78
C HIS A 8 27.80 7.75 18.61
N PRO A 9 28.74 8.70 18.40
CA PRO A 9 28.58 9.78 17.43
C PRO A 9 28.52 9.29 15.98
N ARG A 10 29.11 8.12 15.71
CA ARG A 10 29.09 7.49 14.38
C ARG A 10 27.86 6.63 14.12
N GLN A 11 26.95 6.43 15.08
CA GLN A 11 25.75 5.63 14.85
C GLN A 11 24.69 6.41 14.06
N SER A 12 23.94 5.67 13.25
CA SER A 12 22.74 6.21 12.60
C SER A 12 21.60 6.31 13.61
N ARG A 13 20.55 7.10 13.30
CA ARG A 13 19.32 7.13 14.13
C ARG A 13 18.72 5.73 14.37
N ARG A 14 18.85 4.82 13.39
CA ARG A 14 18.46 3.40 13.55
C ARG A 14 19.35 2.67 14.56
N GLY A 15 20.66 2.78 14.41
CA GLY A 15 21.62 2.15 15.34
C GLY A 15 21.46 2.66 16.77
N LEU A 16 21.22 3.96 16.94
CA LEU A 16 20.91 4.56 18.24
C LEU A 16 19.60 4.01 18.84
N SER A 17 18.54 3.89 18.04
CA SER A 17 17.26 3.31 18.52
C SER A 17 17.40 1.86 18.96
N GLN A 18 18.23 1.06 18.27
CA GLN A 18 18.48 -0.33 18.64
C GLN A 18 19.26 -0.43 19.95
N LYS A 19 20.34 0.34 20.09
CA LYS A 19 21.13 0.41 21.34
C LYS A 19 20.31 0.85 22.53
N LEU A 20 19.49 1.89 22.35
CA LEU A 20 18.61 2.35 23.42
C LEU A 20 17.58 1.27 23.82
N CYS A 21 17.04 0.52 22.85
CA CYS A 21 16.19 -0.63 23.16
C CYS A 21 16.95 -1.77 23.84
N GLU A 22 18.22 -2.00 23.51
CA GLU A 22 19.07 -2.98 24.19
C GLU A 22 19.32 -2.57 25.66
N ASP A 23 19.73 -1.32 25.89
CA ASP A 23 20.01 -0.81 27.24
C ASP A 23 18.77 -0.82 28.14
N TRP A 24 17.61 -0.51 27.57
CA TRP A 24 16.34 -0.51 28.30
C TRP A 24 15.65 -1.87 28.35
N GLN A 25 16.23 -2.90 27.72
CA GLN A 25 15.57 -4.20 27.51
C GLN A 25 14.18 -4.06 26.88
N TRP A 26 14.01 -3.06 26.01
CA TRP A 26 12.72 -2.69 25.44
C TRP A 26 12.39 -3.58 24.23
N ARG A 27 11.81 -4.74 24.54
CA ARG A 27 11.52 -5.83 23.59
C ARG A 27 10.01 -6.12 23.48
N GLN A 28 9.62 -6.71 22.36
CA GLN A 28 8.30 -7.31 22.14
C GLN A 28 8.24 -8.68 22.83
N GLU A 29 7.05 -9.27 22.93
CA GLU A 29 6.87 -10.62 23.49
C GLU A 29 7.64 -11.70 22.72
N ASN A 30 7.82 -11.52 21.41
CA ASN A 30 8.64 -12.39 20.56
C ASN A 30 10.16 -12.13 20.66
N GLY A 31 10.61 -11.28 21.59
CA GLY A 31 12.03 -10.95 21.82
C GLY A 31 12.62 -9.91 20.87
N ALA A 32 11.93 -9.51 19.80
CA ALA A 32 12.40 -8.47 18.88
C ALA A 32 12.45 -7.09 19.57
N LEU A 33 13.45 -6.27 19.23
CA LEU A 33 13.53 -4.90 19.76
C LEU A 33 12.33 -4.06 19.31
N ARG A 34 11.86 -3.15 20.17
CA ARG A 34 10.85 -2.14 19.80
C ARG A 34 11.49 -0.90 19.17
N ASP A 35 12.49 -1.10 18.30
CA ASP A 35 13.33 -0.04 17.75
C ASP A 35 12.56 0.99 16.90
N MET A 36 11.48 0.56 16.23
CA MET A 36 10.60 1.47 15.50
C MET A 36 9.86 2.45 16.42
N LEU A 37 9.34 1.99 17.56
CA LEU A 37 8.68 2.85 18.55
C LEU A 37 9.68 3.78 19.23
N CYS A 38 10.84 3.22 19.62
CA CYS A 38 11.95 3.97 20.20
C CYS A 38 12.42 5.09 19.26
N ARG A 39 12.54 4.81 17.97
CA ARG A 39 12.89 5.84 16.97
C ARG A 39 11.83 6.93 16.87
N GLY A 40 10.55 6.58 16.96
CA GLY A 40 9.45 7.54 17.07
C GLY A 40 9.59 8.46 18.29
N LEU A 41 9.85 7.88 19.46
CA LEU A 41 10.12 8.62 20.70
C LEU A 41 11.32 9.58 20.54
N MET A 42 12.45 9.08 20.05
CA MET A 42 13.65 9.89 19.83
C MET A 42 13.37 11.05 18.87
N LEU A 43 12.60 10.83 17.80
CA LEU A 43 12.21 11.89 16.87
C LEU A 43 11.31 12.95 17.53
N MET A 44 10.39 12.55 18.41
CA MET A 44 9.57 13.48 19.18
C MET A 44 10.43 14.33 20.12
N LEU A 45 11.33 13.70 20.88
CA LEU A 45 12.25 14.41 21.78
C LEU A 45 13.15 15.39 21.01
N HIS A 46 13.63 14.99 19.84
CA HIS A 46 14.43 15.87 19.00
C HIS A 46 13.65 17.08 18.49
N ARG A 47 12.40 16.88 18.05
CA ARG A 47 11.51 17.99 17.63
C ARG A 47 11.16 18.92 18.79
N ALA A 48 11.14 18.41 20.01
CA ALA A 48 10.95 19.21 21.23
C ALA A 48 12.23 19.92 21.70
N GLY A 49 13.39 19.70 21.05
CA GLY A 49 14.67 20.28 21.46
C GLY A 49 15.35 19.56 22.64
N GLU A 50 14.78 18.45 23.12
CA GLU A 50 15.27 17.73 24.30
C GLU A 50 16.52 16.88 24.02
N ILE A 51 16.72 16.47 22.78
CA ILE A 51 17.92 15.76 22.33
C ILE A 51 18.33 16.25 20.94
N GLU A 52 19.61 16.18 20.62
CA GLU A 52 20.09 16.39 19.27
C GLU A 52 20.36 15.04 18.61
N LEU A 53 19.63 14.73 17.53
CA LEU A 53 19.86 13.51 16.76
C LEU A 53 20.85 13.78 15.63
N PRO A 54 21.72 12.81 15.28
CA PRO A 54 22.62 12.97 14.16
C PRO A 54 21.83 13.25 12.85
N PRO A 55 22.46 13.92 11.87
CA PRO A 55 21.81 14.21 10.59
C PRO A 55 21.33 12.93 9.90
N VAL A 56 20.29 13.06 9.08
CA VAL A 56 19.74 11.94 8.30
C VAL A 56 20.78 11.50 7.29
N ARG A 57 21.27 10.26 7.42
CA ARG A 57 22.31 9.70 6.53
C ARG A 57 21.75 8.98 5.30
N ARG A 58 20.51 8.50 5.40
CA ARG A 58 19.83 7.77 4.34
C ARG A 58 18.35 8.02 4.43
N VAL A 59 17.78 8.50 3.33
CA VAL A 59 16.33 8.50 3.13
C VAL A 59 16.01 7.23 2.36
N ASN A 60 15.17 6.37 2.93
CA ASN A 60 14.67 5.22 2.19
C ASN A 60 13.63 5.73 1.19
N ARG A 61 13.74 5.27 -0.06
CA ARG A 61 12.70 5.49 -1.06
C ARG A 61 11.38 4.96 -0.50
N ASN A 62 10.33 5.77 -0.53
CA ASN A 62 9.00 5.30 -0.16
C ASN A 62 8.34 4.68 -1.40
N PRO A 63 8.27 3.34 -1.52
CA PRO A 63 7.66 2.70 -2.69
C PRO A 63 6.17 3.03 -2.84
N LEU A 64 5.52 3.54 -1.78
CA LEU A 64 4.13 4.01 -1.88
C LEU A 64 4.01 5.38 -2.54
N THR A 65 5.04 6.21 -2.47
CA THR A 65 5.07 7.58 -3.05
C THR A 65 5.72 7.59 -4.43
N GLU A 66 6.84 6.88 -4.58
CA GLU A 66 7.58 6.82 -5.84
C GLU A 66 7.35 5.46 -6.51
N ARG A 67 6.22 5.34 -7.19
CA ARG A 67 5.78 4.08 -7.81
C ARG A 67 6.34 3.94 -9.22
N THR A 68 6.85 2.77 -9.54
CA THR A 68 7.17 2.39 -10.92
C THR A 68 5.86 2.09 -11.64
N ARG A 69 5.63 2.75 -12.78
CA ARG A 69 4.50 2.46 -13.66
C ARG A 69 4.62 1.02 -14.18
N PRO A 70 3.55 0.21 -14.17
CA PRO A 70 3.57 -1.10 -14.81
C PRO A 70 3.98 -0.98 -16.28
N ALA A 71 4.72 -1.96 -16.79
CA ALA A 71 5.04 -2.02 -18.21
C ALA A 71 3.75 -2.28 -19.01
N PRO A 72 3.60 -1.69 -20.21
CA PRO A 72 2.54 -2.06 -21.14
C PRO A 72 2.62 -3.56 -21.44
N VAL A 73 1.47 -4.22 -21.58
CA VAL A 73 1.43 -5.65 -21.86
C VAL A 73 0.76 -5.86 -23.22
N PRO A 74 1.47 -6.45 -24.20
CA PRO A 74 0.86 -6.73 -25.49
C PRO A 74 -0.26 -7.76 -25.30
N ILE A 75 -1.48 -7.35 -25.61
CA ILE A 75 -2.64 -8.23 -25.71
C ILE A 75 -3.28 -8.11 -27.10
N ASP A 76 -4.02 -9.15 -27.48
CA ASP A 76 -4.92 -9.03 -28.62
C ASP A 76 -6.01 -8.01 -28.30
N THR A 77 -6.05 -6.94 -29.08
CA THR A 77 -7.03 -5.84 -28.98
C THR A 77 -8.07 -5.89 -30.09
N THR A 78 -8.10 -6.95 -30.90
CA THR A 78 -9.10 -7.14 -31.96
C THR A 78 -10.50 -7.04 -31.33
N PRO A 79 -11.40 -6.18 -31.84
CA PRO A 79 -12.74 -6.06 -31.31
C PRO A 79 -13.44 -7.41 -31.25
N ILE A 80 -14.04 -7.70 -30.10
CA ILE A 80 -14.85 -8.89 -29.92
C ILE A 80 -16.29 -8.50 -30.25
N GLU A 81 -16.78 -8.96 -31.40
CA GLU A 81 -18.14 -8.68 -31.86
C GLU A 81 -18.95 -9.98 -31.90
N GLY A 82 -20.14 -9.95 -31.29
CA GLY A 82 -21.03 -11.10 -31.28
C GLY A 82 -21.86 -11.22 -30.01
N PRO A 83 -22.75 -12.22 -29.93
CA PRO A 83 -23.52 -12.48 -28.73
C PRO A 83 -22.64 -13.06 -27.62
N LEU A 84 -22.89 -12.69 -26.37
CA LEU A 84 -22.12 -13.15 -25.20
C LEU A 84 -22.00 -14.68 -25.09
N ARG A 85 -23.01 -15.42 -25.54
CA ARG A 85 -23.00 -16.90 -25.54
C ARG A 85 -21.82 -17.48 -26.33
N ASP A 86 -21.34 -16.78 -27.35
CA ASP A 86 -20.22 -17.23 -28.18
C ASP A 86 -18.88 -17.02 -27.45
N LEU A 87 -18.85 -16.18 -26.40
CA LEU A 87 -17.68 -15.94 -25.54
C LEU A 87 -17.64 -16.82 -24.30
N GLN A 88 -18.72 -17.55 -24.02
CA GLN A 88 -18.78 -18.42 -22.86
C GLN A 88 -17.99 -19.72 -23.08
N PRO A 89 -17.45 -20.31 -22.01
CA PRO A 89 -17.50 -19.86 -20.61
C PRO A 89 -16.56 -18.68 -20.32
N LEU A 90 -16.95 -17.86 -19.34
CA LEU A 90 -16.06 -16.85 -18.75
C LEU A 90 -15.35 -17.45 -17.54
N GLU A 91 -14.03 -17.39 -17.52
CA GLU A 91 -13.22 -17.91 -16.43
C GLU A 91 -12.73 -16.76 -15.54
N PHE A 92 -12.95 -16.87 -14.24
CA PHE A 92 -12.55 -15.86 -13.26
C PHE A 92 -11.38 -16.39 -12.42
N THR A 93 -10.19 -15.86 -12.66
CA THR A 93 -8.97 -16.29 -11.95
C THR A 93 -8.55 -15.23 -10.95
N GLN A 94 -8.38 -15.61 -9.69
CA GLN A 94 -7.83 -14.70 -8.68
C GLN A 94 -6.32 -14.52 -8.92
N VAL A 95 -5.89 -13.28 -9.21
CA VAL A 95 -4.50 -12.97 -9.64
C VAL A 95 -3.65 -12.28 -8.57
N ARG A 96 -4.16 -12.20 -7.33
CA ARG A 96 -3.40 -11.58 -6.24
C ARG A 96 -2.30 -12.54 -5.77
N HIS A 97 -1.06 -12.05 -5.79
CA HIS A 97 0.14 -12.84 -5.46
C HIS A 97 0.42 -14.01 -6.42
N THR A 98 -0.03 -13.90 -7.67
CA THR A 98 0.25 -14.88 -8.74
C THR A 98 1.15 -14.28 -9.83
N ALA A 99 1.57 -15.11 -10.79
CA ALA A 99 2.40 -14.69 -11.93
C ALA A 99 1.66 -13.74 -12.89
N GLU A 100 0.32 -13.74 -12.87
CA GLU A 100 -0.56 -12.91 -13.67
C GLU A 100 -0.82 -11.54 -13.03
N GLY A 101 -0.39 -11.32 -11.78
CA GLY A 101 -0.52 -10.04 -11.09
C GLY A 101 0.08 -8.85 -11.85
N PRO A 102 1.29 -8.95 -12.45
CA PRO A 102 1.84 -7.93 -13.33
C PRO A 102 0.99 -7.65 -14.57
N LEU A 103 0.41 -8.68 -15.21
CA LEU A 103 -0.49 -8.52 -16.36
C LEU A 103 -1.71 -7.69 -15.96
N PHE A 104 -2.36 -8.02 -14.85
CA PHE A 104 -3.47 -7.24 -14.30
C PHE A 104 -3.09 -5.77 -14.08
N ASN A 105 -1.92 -5.51 -13.48
CA ASN A 105 -1.49 -4.15 -13.22
C ASN A 105 -1.22 -3.37 -14.52
N GLY A 106 -0.67 -4.03 -15.54
CA GLY A 106 -0.45 -3.43 -16.87
C GLY A 106 -1.77 -3.08 -17.57
N LEU A 107 -2.73 -4.00 -17.59
CA LEU A 107 -4.04 -3.76 -18.20
C LEU A 107 -4.83 -2.66 -17.48
N MET A 108 -4.79 -2.62 -16.16
CA MET A 108 -5.37 -1.50 -15.39
C MET A 108 -4.66 -0.18 -15.69
N GLU A 109 -3.34 -0.19 -15.88
CA GLU A 109 -2.58 1.03 -16.21
C GLU A 109 -2.93 1.58 -17.59
N GLU A 110 -3.15 0.69 -18.55
CA GLU A 110 -3.41 1.05 -19.94
C GLU A 110 -4.87 1.44 -20.18
N HIS A 111 -5.82 0.71 -19.60
CA HIS A 111 -7.24 0.86 -19.92
C HIS A 111 -8.05 1.63 -18.86
N HIS A 112 -7.60 1.69 -17.58
CA HIS A 112 -8.28 2.49 -16.57
C HIS A 112 -8.00 3.98 -16.75
N TYR A 113 -9.06 4.79 -16.76
CA TYR A 113 -8.95 6.24 -16.90
C TYR A 113 -8.12 6.93 -15.81
N LEU A 114 -7.96 6.30 -14.63
CA LEU A 114 -7.05 6.72 -13.55
C LEU A 114 -5.68 6.01 -13.54
N GLY A 115 -5.44 5.09 -14.48
CA GLY A 115 -4.31 4.17 -14.44
C GLY A 115 -4.32 3.21 -13.25
N TYR A 116 -3.22 2.47 -13.08
CA TYR A 116 -3.08 1.50 -12.00
C TYR A 116 -2.57 2.17 -10.72
N THR A 117 -3.38 2.08 -9.67
CA THR A 117 -2.99 2.47 -8.32
C THR A 117 -3.04 1.24 -7.42
N HIS A 118 -1.93 0.93 -6.73
CA HIS A 118 -1.91 -0.17 -5.75
C HIS A 118 -3.02 0.04 -4.71
N PRO A 119 -3.96 -0.91 -4.57
CA PRO A 119 -5.02 -0.82 -3.58
C PRO A 119 -4.43 -0.77 -2.17
N VAL A 120 -5.01 0.06 -1.30
CA VAL A 120 -4.58 0.16 0.11
C VAL A 120 -5.42 -0.80 0.95
N GLY A 121 -4.78 -1.52 1.87
CA GLY A 121 -5.45 -2.50 2.72
C GLY A 121 -5.71 -3.83 2.00
N GLU A 122 -6.64 -4.60 2.55
CA GLU A 122 -7.05 -5.87 1.97
C GLU A 122 -7.72 -5.65 0.61
N ASN A 123 -7.35 -6.46 -0.36
CA ASN A 123 -7.89 -6.39 -1.70
C ASN A 123 -7.92 -7.76 -2.35
N ILE A 124 -8.79 -7.89 -3.35
CA ILE A 124 -8.91 -9.06 -4.21
C ILE A 124 -8.90 -8.57 -5.65
N LYS A 125 -8.23 -9.32 -6.52
CA LYS A 125 -8.09 -9.04 -7.94
C LYS A 125 -8.45 -10.29 -8.73
N TYR A 126 -9.27 -10.13 -9.76
CA TYR A 126 -9.61 -11.19 -10.69
C TYR A 126 -9.30 -10.76 -12.12
N MET A 127 -8.74 -11.69 -12.89
CA MET A 127 -8.73 -11.62 -14.34
C MET A 127 -9.91 -12.43 -14.87
N VAL A 128 -10.61 -11.90 -15.87
CA VAL A 128 -11.68 -12.59 -16.57
C VAL A 128 -11.17 -12.99 -17.94
N TRP A 129 -11.30 -14.26 -18.28
CA TRP A 129 -10.86 -14.82 -19.54
C TRP A 129 -12.05 -15.34 -20.34
N ALA A 130 -11.97 -15.19 -21.67
CA ALA A 130 -12.84 -15.86 -22.62
C ALA A 130 -11.94 -16.55 -23.65
N GLN A 131 -12.08 -17.87 -23.81
CA GLN A 131 -11.31 -18.67 -24.78
C GLN A 131 -9.78 -18.42 -24.70
N GLY A 132 -9.24 -18.28 -23.49
CA GLY A 132 -7.81 -18.01 -23.24
C GLY A 132 -7.37 -16.56 -23.45
N ARG A 133 -8.26 -15.65 -23.86
CA ARG A 133 -7.99 -14.21 -24.00
C ARG A 133 -8.46 -13.45 -22.75
N PRO A 134 -7.63 -12.57 -22.16
CA PRO A 134 -8.08 -11.71 -21.07
C PRO A 134 -9.03 -10.66 -21.63
N ILE A 135 -10.26 -10.61 -21.11
CA ILE A 135 -11.30 -9.68 -21.57
C ILE A 135 -11.66 -8.64 -20.53
N ALA A 136 -11.37 -8.91 -19.25
CA ALA A 136 -11.74 -8.01 -18.18
C ALA A 136 -10.85 -8.12 -16.92
N CYS A 137 -10.76 -7.03 -16.16
CA CYS A 137 -10.01 -6.93 -14.91
C CYS A 137 -10.93 -6.42 -13.79
N LEU A 138 -11.08 -7.16 -12.70
CA LEU A 138 -11.93 -6.78 -11.57
C LEU A 138 -11.10 -6.63 -10.29
N ALA A 139 -11.30 -5.54 -9.54
CA ALA A 139 -10.66 -5.35 -8.24
C ALA A 139 -11.61 -4.80 -7.17
N TRP A 140 -11.46 -5.35 -5.96
CA TRP A 140 -12.13 -4.87 -4.76
C TRP A 140 -11.10 -4.59 -3.69
N SER A 141 -11.36 -3.57 -2.88
CA SER A 141 -10.54 -3.26 -1.72
C SER A 141 -11.40 -2.94 -0.52
N SER A 142 -10.80 -3.07 0.66
CA SER A 142 -11.46 -2.66 1.90
C SER A 142 -11.80 -1.17 1.86
N ALA A 143 -12.89 -0.83 2.54
CA ALA A 143 -13.34 0.54 2.64
C ALA A 143 -12.26 1.43 3.29
N PRO A 144 -11.75 2.47 2.62
CA PRO A 144 -10.85 3.41 3.26
C PRO A 144 -11.61 4.13 4.39
N ARG A 145 -11.08 4.02 5.60
CA ARG A 145 -11.64 4.70 6.79
C ARG A 145 -11.68 6.22 6.58
N HIS A 146 -10.61 6.77 6.01
CA HIS A 146 -10.47 8.18 5.69
C HIS A 146 -10.49 8.39 4.19
N LEU A 147 -11.60 8.92 3.67
CA LEU A 147 -11.74 9.26 2.25
C LEU A 147 -12.42 10.62 2.12
N GLY A 148 -11.63 11.69 2.08
CA GLY A 148 -12.14 13.06 2.12
C GLY A 148 -13.10 13.41 0.97
N ALA A 149 -12.93 12.81 -0.21
CA ALA A 149 -13.86 12.99 -1.33
C ALA A 149 -15.25 12.43 -1.01
N ARG A 150 -15.33 11.20 -0.49
CA ARG A 150 -16.57 10.57 -0.01
C ARG A 150 -17.19 11.40 1.11
N ASP A 151 -16.41 11.72 2.13
CA ASP A 151 -16.91 12.43 3.31
C ASP A 151 -17.54 13.77 2.91
N ARG A 152 -16.92 14.52 1.99
CA ARG A 152 -17.48 15.76 1.44
C ARG A 152 -18.72 15.54 0.57
N TYR A 153 -18.71 14.53 -0.29
CA TYR A 153 -19.84 14.24 -1.18
C TYR A 153 -21.10 13.82 -0.42
N ILE A 154 -20.95 12.96 0.59
CA ILE A 154 -22.06 12.49 1.44
C ILE A 154 -22.43 13.52 2.52
N GLY A 155 -21.54 14.47 2.82
CA GLY A 155 -21.72 15.42 3.92
C GLY A 155 -21.47 14.80 5.29
N TRP A 156 -20.65 13.75 5.38
CA TRP A 156 -20.33 13.09 6.65
C TRP A 156 -19.40 13.96 7.51
N PRO A 157 -19.82 14.36 8.72
CA PRO A 157 -18.91 14.96 9.67
C PRO A 157 -17.90 13.92 10.17
N ALA A 158 -16.76 14.41 10.68
CA ALA A 158 -15.64 13.57 11.11
C ALA A 158 -16.03 12.49 12.14
N GLU A 159 -17.06 12.77 12.94
CA GLU A 159 -17.59 11.91 14.00
C GLU A 159 -18.40 10.72 13.47
N SER A 160 -19.16 10.89 12.39
CA SER A 160 -19.96 9.81 11.76
C SER A 160 -19.10 8.63 11.32
N ARG A 161 -17.81 8.85 11.02
CA ARG A 161 -16.84 7.81 10.64
C ARG A 161 -16.55 6.78 11.75
N ARG A 162 -16.87 7.09 13.01
CA ARG A 162 -16.63 6.17 14.13
C ARG A 162 -17.66 5.03 14.17
N HIS A 163 -18.82 5.21 13.52
CA HIS A 163 -19.96 4.31 13.62
C HIS A 163 -20.28 3.53 12.33
N THR A 164 -19.60 3.81 11.21
CA THR A 164 -19.92 3.20 9.91
C THR A 164 -18.73 2.47 9.33
N PHE A 165 -18.83 1.14 9.19
CA PHE A 165 -17.79 0.26 8.63
C PHE A 165 -18.04 -0.15 7.17
N ALA A 166 -19.16 0.21 6.55
CA ALA A 166 -19.59 -0.43 5.30
C ALA A 166 -19.67 0.56 4.14
N CYS A 167 -18.66 0.52 3.27
CA CYS A 167 -18.80 0.75 1.83
C CYS A 167 -17.56 0.18 1.17
N TRP A 168 -17.64 -1.04 0.64
CA TRP A 168 -16.59 -1.59 -0.20
C TRP A 168 -16.57 -0.78 -1.50
N PRO A 169 -15.54 0.06 -1.76
CA PRO A 169 -15.41 0.65 -3.08
C PRO A 169 -15.09 -0.47 -4.06
N ILE A 170 -16.01 -0.68 -5.00
CA ILE A 170 -15.71 -1.39 -6.24
C ILE A 170 -14.82 -0.44 -7.05
N THR A 171 -13.58 -0.83 -7.33
CA THR A 171 -12.79 -0.16 -8.36
C THR A 171 -13.00 -0.96 -9.64
N LEU A 172 -13.62 -0.28 -10.61
CA LEU A 172 -14.28 -0.77 -11.82
C LEU A 172 -13.54 -1.83 -12.66
N ALA A 173 -14.40 -2.59 -13.37
CA ALA A 173 -14.12 -3.48 -14.48
C ALA A 173 -13.56 -2.72 -15.70
N PHE A 174 -12.47 -3.22 -16.29
CA PHE A 174 -12.29 -3.23 -17.75
C PHE A 174 -12.95 -4.47 -18.27
#